data_AF-W4V2W5-F1
#
_entry.id   AF-W4V2W5-F1
#
_cell.length_a   1.000
_cell.length_b   1.000
_cell.length_c   1.000
_cell.angle_alpha   90.00
_cell.angle_beta   90.00
_cell.angle_gamma   90.00
#
_symmetry.space_group_name_H-M   'P 1'
#
loop_
_entity.id
_entity.type
_entity.pdbx_description
1 polymer ?
#
loop_
_entity_poly.entity_id
_entity_poly.type
_entity_poly.pdbx_seq_one_letter_code
_entity_poly.pdbx_strand_id
1 'polypeptide(L)'
;MTDDEQKAFQVVQEYFAAFEIADYDAMRILSTENHNNNFIHDGDVWGMKWARAKKIELVEDARFLRIENSDSVLAFIVSVDMETVETSAQYPSTQITFYVVVVKGDDGKWSVDKYETG
;
A
#
# COMPACT_ATOMS: atom_id res chain seq x y z
N MET A 1 -7.41 9.88 15.38
CA MET A 1 -6.43 10.09 14.30
C MET A 1 -6.02 11.55 14.26
N THR A 2 -4.73 11.84 14.11
CA THR A 2 -4.17 13.17 13.84
C THR A 2 -4.47 13.60 12.40
N ASP A 3 -4.19 14.87 12.06
CA ASP A 3 -4.33 15.37 10.68
C ASP A 3 -3.43 14.61 9.69
N ASP A 4 -2.21 14.27 10.10
CA ASP A 4 -1.30 13.48 9.28
C ASP A 4 -1.78 12.03 9.10
N GLU A 5 -2.27 11.39 10.15
CA GLU A 5 -2.86 10.05 10.05
C GLU A 5 -4.09 10.02 9.14
N GLN A 6 -4.92 11.08 9.16
CA GLN A 6 -6.08 11.20 8.26
C GLN A 6 -5.65 11.34 6.80
N LYS A 7 -4.64 12.18 6.52
CA LYS A 7 -4.10 12.37 5.16
C LYS A 7 -3.45 11.10 4.63
N ALA A 8 -2.65 10.44 5.45
CA ALA A 8 -2.03 9.16 5.13
C ALA A 8 -3.09 8.08 4.85
N PHE A 9 -4.12 7.99 5.69
CA PHE A 9 -5.24 7.07 5.50
C PHE A 9 -5.97 7.34 4.18
N GLN A 10 -6.23 8.61 3.85
CA GLN A 10 -6.85 8.99 2.59
C GLN A 10 -6.03 8.54 1.37
N VAL A 11 -4.70 8.70 1.41
CA VAL A 11 -3.80 8.22 0.34
C VAL A 11 -3.93 6.70 0.16
N VAL A 12 -3.98 5.93 1.25
CA VAL A 12 -4.18 4.47 1.16
C VAL A 12 -5.55 4.13 0.57
N GLN A 13 -6.61 4.85 0.94
CA GLN A 13 -7.94 4.65 0.36
C GLN A 13 -7.97 4.94 -1.15
N GLU A 14 -7.40 6.06 -1.57
CA GLU A 14 -7.31 6.46 -2.98
C GLU A 14 -6.47 5.45 -3.78
N TYR A 15 -5.38 4.96 -3.18
CA TYR A 15 -4.53 3.93 -3.78
C TYR A 15 -5.31 2.64 -4.07
N PHE A 16 -6.05 2.13 -3.08
CA PHE A 16 -6.84 0.91 -3.29
C PHE A 16 -8.09 1.12 -4.16
N ALA A 17 -8.63 2.34 -4.23
CA ALA A 17 -9.69 2.67 -5.19
C ALA A 17 -9.16 2.57 -6.64
N ALA A 18 -7.94 3.03 -6.89
CA ALA A 18 -7.27 2.85 -8.17
C ALA A 18 -6.93 1.37 -8.44
N PHE A 19 -6.44 0.65 -7.42
CA PHE A 19 -6.06 -0.74 -7.56
C PHE A 19 -7.24 -1.68 -7.83
N GLU A 20 -8.42 -1.39 -7.29
CA GLU A 20 -9.64 -2.18 -7.55
C GLU A 20 -10.02 -2.20 -9.04
N ILE A 21 -9.70 -1.13 -9.78
CA ILE A 21 -9.96 -1.02 -11.23
C ILE A 21 -8.69 -1.14 -12.08
N ALA A 22 -7.58 -1.58 -11.48
CA ALA A 22 -6.27 -1.71 -12.13
C ALA A 22 -5.76 -0.42 -12.82
N ASP A 23 -6.04 0.75 -12.23
CA ASP A 23 -5.49 2.04 -12.70
C ASP A 23 -4.06 2.22 -12.17
N TYR A 24 -3.12 1.57 -12.84
CA TYR A 24 -1.71 1.58 -12.45
C TYR A 24 -1.05 2.97 -12.57
N ASP A 25 -1.59 3.85 -13.42
CA ASP A 25 -1.05 5.21 -13.55
C ASP A 25 -1.44 6.07 -12.34
N ALA A 26 -2.69 5.98 -11.87
CA ALA A 26 -3.10 6.61 -10.62
C ALA A 26 -2.32 6.03 -9.43
N MET A 27 -2.11 4.71 -9.38
CA MET A 27 -1.29 4.08 -8.34
C MET A 27 0.15 4.61 -8.34
N ARG A 28 0.77 4.79 -9.52
CA ARG A 28 2.12 5.38 -9.63
C ARG A 28 2.21 6.79 -9.08
N ILE A 29 1.18 7.61 -9.30
CA ILE A 29 1.11 9.00 -8.81
C ILE A 29 1.01 9.04 -7.27
N LEU A 30 0.32 8.07 -6.67
CA LEU A 30 0.11 7.96 -5.23
C LEU A 30 1.28 7.30 -4.49
N SER A 31 2.34 6.92 -5.20
CA SER A 31 3.42 6.09 -4.67
C SER A 31 4.79 6.72 -4.87
N THR A 32 5.74 6.30 -4.04
CA THR A 32 7.15 6.71 -4.17
C THR A 32 7.80 6.06 -5.40
N GLU A 33 8.94 6.60 -5.84
CA GLU A 33 9.77 5.94 -6.87
C GLU A 33 10.24 4.54 -6.43
N ASN A 34 10.56 4.38 -5.14
CA ASN A 34 10.90 3.09 -4.56
C ASN A 34 9.76 2.08 -4.72
N HIS A 35 8.52 2.50 -4.47
CA HIS A 35 7.37 1.64 -4.68
C HIS A 35 7.21 1.24 -6.15
N ASN A 36 7.21 2.24 -7.02
CA ASN A 36 6.98 2.07 -8.45
C ASN A 36 8.00 1.12 -9.09
N ASN A 37 9.27 1.23 -8.70
CA ASN A 37 10.35 0.43 -9.27
C ASN A 37 10.32 -1.03 -8.78
N ASN A 38 9.86 -1.29 -7.56
CA ASN A 38 9.95 -2.60 -6.93
C ASN A 38 8.66 -3.43 -6.98
N PHE A 39 7.50 -2.77 -7.05
CA PHE A 39 6.22 -3.46 -6.91
C PHE A 39 5.31 -3.33 -8.12
N ILE A 40 5.42 -2.26 -8.92
CA ILE A 40 4.57 -2.10 -10.11
C ILE A 40 5.28 -2.71 -11.33
N HIS A 41 4.63 -3.68 -11.95
CA HIS A 41 5.14 -4.41 -13.11
C HIS A 41 4.16 -4.34 -14.28
N ASP A 42 4.54 -4.92 -15.41
CA ASP A 42 3.69 -4.97 -16.60
C ASP A 42 2.49 -5.89 -16.37
N GLY A 43 1.38 -5.30 -15.91
CA GLY A 43 0.10 -5.98 -15.75
C GLY A 43 -0.24 -6.40 -14.33
N ASP A 44 0.61 -6.11 -13.34
CA ASP A 44 0.35 -6.39 -11.92
C ASP A 44 1.08 -5.43 -10.99
N VAL A 45 0.62 -5.39 -9.74
CA VAL A 45 1.33 -4.78 -8.62
C VAL A 45 1.55 -5.82 -7.54
N TRP A 46 2.81 -6.16 -7.29
CA TRP A 46 3.25 -7.16 -6.32
C TRP A 46 2.56 -8.53 -6.53
N GLY A 47 2.40 -8.94 -7.78
CA GLY A 47 1.78 -10.19 -8.19
C GLY A 47 0.25 -10.18 -8.19
N MET A 48 -0.39 -9.02 -8.00
CA MET A 48 -1.85 -8.84 -8.04
C MET A 48 -2.26 -7.99 -9.23
N LYS A 49 -3.22 -8.45 -10.03
CA LYS A 49 -3.81 -7.68 -11.15
C LYS A 49 -4.73 -6.58 -10.64
N TRP A 50 -5.51 -6.89 -9.61
CA TRP A 50 -6.34 -5.94 -8.91
C TRP A 50 -6.44 -6.36 -7.45
N ALA A 51 -6.67 -5.39 -6.58
CA ALA A 51 -6.95 -5.63 -5.18
C ALA A 51 -7.97 -4.64 -4.65
N ARG A 52 -9.00 -5.15 -3.98
CA ARG A 52 -10.05 -4.36 -3.33
C ARG A 52 -9.85 -4.40 -1.82
N ALA A 53 -9.61 -3.25 -1.21
CA ALA A 53 -9.53 -3.15 0.24
C ALA A 53 -10.88 -3.46 0.91
N LYS A 54 -10.85 -4.38 1.88
CA LYS A 54 -11.97 -4.74 2.75
C LYS A 54 -11.86 -4.06 4.11
N LYS A 55 -10.63 -3.88 4.57
CA LYS A 55 -10.31 -3.29 5.86
C LYS A 55 -8.97 -2.58 5.74
N ILE A 56 -8.89 -1.37 6.28
CA ILE A 56 -7.66 -0.58 6.40
C ILE A 56 -7.64 -0.08 7.84
N GLU A 57 -6.61 -0.44 8.60
CA GLU A 57 -6.45 -0.02 9.99
C GLU A 57 -5.04 0.53 10.22
N LEU A 58 -4.95 1.66 10.93
CA LEU A 58 -3.67 2.22 11.34
C LEU A 58 -2.99 1.28 12.34
N VAL A 59 -1.69 1.03 12.16
CA VAL A 59 -0.87 0.29 13.11
C VAL A 59 -0.36 1.25 14.17
N GLU A 60 -0.84 1.11 15.41
CA GLU A 60 -0.49 2.01 16.52
C GLU A 60 0.99 1.88 16.95
N ASP A 61 1.57 0.68 16.91
CA ASP A 61 2.97 0.43 17.23
C ASP A 61 3.67 -0.31 16.08
N ALA A 62 4.29 0.44 15.17
CA ALA A 62 4.93 -0.07 13.98
C ALA A 62 6.43 -0.38 14.15
N ARG A 63 6.95 -0.44 15.38
CA ARG A 63 8.40 -0.67 15.63
C ARG A 63 8.90 -2.01 15.09
N PHE A 64 8.04 -3.03 15.02
CA PHE A 64 8.37 -4.33 14.44
C PHE A 64 8.63 -4.25 12.92
N LEU A 65 8.12 -3.22 12.25
CA LEU A 65 8.42 -2.89 10.84
C LEU A 65 9.69 -2.02 10.70
N ARG A 66 10.44 -1.83 11.79
CA ARG A 66 11.62 -0.95 11.89
C ARG A 66 11.31 0.50 11.54
N ILE A 67 10.07 0.93 11.82
CA ILE A 67 9.65 2.31 11.68
C ILE A 67 9.97 3.02 13.00
N GLU A 68 11.01 3.85 12.98
CA GLU A 68 11.47 4.60 14.15
C GLU A 68 10.99 6.07 14.15
N ASN A 69 10.56 6.59 13.00
CA ASN A 69 10.08 7.96 12.84
C ASN A 69 8.60 7.99 12.40
N SER A 70 7.69 8.08 13.37
CA SER A 70 6.25 8.17 13.13
C SER A 70 5.79 9.52 12.56
N ASP A 71 6.62 10.56 12.62
CA ASP A 71 6.28 11.89 12.09
C ASP A 71 6.31 11.89 10.55
N SER A 72 7.05 10.95 9.95
CA SER A 72 7.22 10.86 8.49
C SER A 72 6.96 9.47 7.91
N VAL A 73 6.65 8.48 8.74
CA VAL A 73 6.38 7.11 8.28
C VAL A 73 5.23 6.52 9.10
N LEU A 74 4.20 6.02 8.41
CA LEU A 74 3.07 5.32 9.02
C LEU A 74 2.86 3.97 8.35
N ALA A 75 2.20 3.06 9.05
CA ALA A 75 1.85 1.76 8.53
C ALA A 75 0.37 1.47 8.74
N PHE A 76 -0.24 0.83 7.74
CA PHE A 76 -1.62 0.36 7.80
C PHE A 76 -1.64 -1.15 7.58
N ILE A 77 -2.38 -1.89 8.39
CA ILE A 77 -2.73 -3.27 8.07
C ILE A 77 -3.94 -3.26 7.14
N VAL A 78 -3.81 -3.91 6.00
CA VAL A 78 -4.82 -3.90 4.94
C VAL A 78 -5.18 -5.34 4.58
N SER A 79 -6.48 -5.64 4.65
CA SER A 79 -7.05 -6.89 4.15
C SER A 79 -7.71 -6.63 2.80
N VAL A 80 -7.42 -7.45 1.80
CA VAL A 80 -7.93 -7.29 0.43
C VAL A 80 -8.59 -8.56 -0.10
N ASP A 81 -9.57 -8.39 -0.96
CA ASP A 81 -9.91 -9.37 -1.99
C ASP A 81 -9.04 -9.06 -3.23
N MET A 82 -8.54 -10.06 -3.95
CA MET A 82 -7.62 -9.84 -5.07
C MET A 82 -7.73 -10.90 -6.17
N GLU A 83 -7.19 -10.59 -7.35
CA GLU A 83 -6.81 -11.57 -8.36
C GLU A 83 -5.29 -11.53 -8.58
N THR A 84 -4.65 -12.69 -8.54
CA THR A 84 -3.20 -12.82 -8.73
C THR A 84 -2.85 -13.26 -10.16
N VAL A 85 -1.68 -12.83 -10.64
CA VAL A 85 -1.09 -13.41 -11.86
C VAL A 85 -0.53 -14.80 -11.57
N GLU A 86 -0.50 -15.69 -12.56
CA GLU A 86 -0.03 -17.09 -12.38
C GLU A 86 1.44 -17.20 -11.96
N THR A 87 2.25 -16.19 -12.29
CA THR A 87 3.66 -16.08 -11.91
C THR A 87 3.86 -15.60 -10.47
N SER A 88 2.81 -15.15 -9.80
CA SER A 88 2.88 -14.66 -8.44
C SER A 88 3.15 -15.79 -7.45
N ALA A 89 4.03 -15.54 -6.47
CA ALA A 89 4.20 -16.44 -5.33
C ALA A 89 2.91 -16.62 -4.51
N GLN A 90 1.94 -15.73 -4.67
CA GLN A 90 0.65 -15.77 -4.00
C GLN A 90 -0.42 -16.55 -4.77
N TYR A 91 -0.17 -16.94 -6.03
CA TYR A 91 -1.17 -17.65 -6.83
C TYR A 91 -1.54 -19.02 -6.22
N PRO A 92 -2.82 -19.43 -6.17
CA PRO A 92 -4.03 -18.76 -6.70
C PRO A 92 -4.83 -18.00 -5.62
N SER A 93 -4.16 -17.41 -4.62
CA SER A 93 -4.84 -16.76 -3.51
C SER A 93 -5.75 -15.63 -4.00
N THR A 94 -6.95 -15.54 -3.42
CA THR A 94 -7.96 -14.52 -3.73
C THR A 94 -8.14 -13.50 -2.61
N GLN A 95 -7.39 -13.65 -1.51
CA GLN A 95 -7.43 -12.76 -0.36
C GLN A 95 -6.08 -12.78 0.36
N ILE A 96 -5.70 -11.67 0.96
CA ILE A 96 -4.50 -11.57 1.80
C ILE A 96 -4.65 -10.40 2.77
N THR A 97 -3.90 -10.45 3.88
CA THR A 97 -3.68 -9.30 4.76
C THR A 97 -2.19 -9.01 4.84
N PHE A 98 -1.80 -7.75 4.66
CA PHE A 98 -0.42 -7.30 4.69
C PHE A 98 -0.33 -5.86 5.21
N TYR A 99 0.88 -5.39 5.46
CA TYR A 99 1.12 -4.01 5.85
C TYR A 99 1.44 -3.15 4.63
N VAL A 100 0.86 -1.95 4.60
CA VAL A 100 1.17 -0.89 3.65
C VAL A 100 1.89 0.20 4.42
N VAL A 101 3.15 0.45 4.04
CA VAL A 101 3.94 1.54 4.60
C VAL A 101 3.80 2.76 3.71
N VAL A 102 3.47 3.89 4.32
CA VAL A 102 3.43 5.20 3.67
C VAL A 102 4.47 6.12 4.28
N VAL A 103 5.04 6.97 3.44
CA VAL A 103 6.06 7.95 3.85
C VAL A 103 5.62 9.35 3.48
N LYS A 104 6.00 10.31 4.31
CA LYS A 104 5.80 11.74 4.06
C LYS A 104 7.05 12.31 3.40
N GLY A 105 6.91 12.82 2.19
CA GLY A 105 8.00 13.52 1.50
C GLY A 105 8.31 14.87 2.13
N ASP A 106 9.44 15.47 1.72
CA ASP A 106 9.85 16.81 2.14
C ASP A 106 8.85 17.91 1.73
N ASP A 107 8.01 17.63 0.73
CA ASP A 107 6.90 18.49 0.30
C ASP A 107 5.65 18.36 1.20
N GLY A 108 5.71 17.50 2.22
CA GLY A 108 4.65 17.25 3.18
C GLY A 108 3.56 16.31 2.68
N LYS A 109 3.71 15.70 1.50
CA LYS A 109 2.72 14.76 0.95
C LYS A 109 3.02 13.33 1.38
N TRP A 110 1.95 12.59 1.66
CA TRP A 110 2.02 11.16 1.94
C TRP A 110 1.97 10.35 0.64
N SER A 111 2.72 9.26 0.58
CA SER A 111 2.75 8.36 -0.58
C SER A 111 3.00 6.92 -0.13
N VAL A 112 2.46 5.96 -0.88
CA VAL A 112 2.69 4.52 -0.66
C VAL A 112 4.14 4.19 -1.02
N ASP A 113 4.85 3.53 -0.12
CA ASP A 113 6.27 3.21 -0.30
C ASP A 113 6.53 1.72 -0.49
N LYS A 114 5.99 0.87 0.39
CA LYS A 114 6.25 -0.57 0.33
C LYS A 114 5.17 -1.42 0.99
N TYR A 115 5.20 -2.70 0.64
CA TYR A 115 4.44 -3.75 1.31
C TYR A 115 5.34 -4.56 2.22
N GLU A 116 4.79 -5.02 3.34
CA GLU A 116 5.45 -5.94 4.26
C GLU A 116 4.48 -7.05 4.67
N THR A 117 4.99 -8.27 4.76
CA THR A 117 4.28 -9.41 5.34
C THR A 117 4.91 -9.73 6.70
N GLY A 118 4.07 -9.92 7.73
CA GLY A 118 4.51 -10.35 9.06
C GLY A 118 4.84 -11.84 9.14
#